data_AF-N1JKL1-F1
#
_entry.id   AF-N1JKL1-F1
#
_cell.length_a   1.000
_cell.length_b   1.000
_cell.length_c   1.000
_cell.angle_alpha   90.00
_cell.angle_beta   90.00
_cell.angle_gamma   90.00
#
_symmetry.space_group_name_H-M   'P 1'
#
loop_
_entity.id
_entity.type
_entity.pdbx_description
1 polymer ?
#
loop_
_entity_poly.entity_id
_entity_poly.type
_entity_poly.pdbx_seq_one_letter_code
_entity_poly.pdbx_strand_id
1 'polypeptide(L)'
;MLILREITANQAKFRAPKLTAEAVGQLISSALFLIVLELAITKSGRHRADFPLSAIDDRFKKALHENCLPKLSRTFSSLESSCKGNPSSVVELYETILEAYDLNVRPPDTFMRLVKDLLDRFLRDADEEIVEVISTAAASYGLLCGPENGWFHKWREIAFAKVAPERKGNGRAYILTILKFPIKLYERFYETGDGVRETLQSAIYSRWHSHDDIDTRVIIMRYLARSFVFFESPTDYIDLIKAGLDDYTITSQGDVGSLLRIESIRTAATVWNEDFILQDFHSEKQIVDIFDSLIPRILRLASSKLDRLRLEAKKALLLISRSEKVPSFCVHNQLEPLSTSSKDFFRCLLDIHCSLFPPQKFQHEFNELIADIAVSAETATEEVVCSSRYALVEFCLAKDHALKDVFDKSAVNNERFVFNALIFAINSGVERFTIPGIEVLAFLISGGILHQQALLYFTPMSEAVDKVLHQSKIFKKIVAGLKLFGALLDVDRPVGQTLMKSWAINRLTSNLVHRYPKIRALAVDELFFRTSLGRGVDWLQEKKLNDMLAVRQCLLENHTVG
;
A
#
# COMPACT_ATOMS: atom_id res chain seq x y z
N MET A 1 -32.38 -19.74 22.39
CA MET A 1 -32.16 -19.34 23.81
C MET A 1 -31.43 -20.39 24.65
N LEU A 2 -31.93 -21.63 24.77
CA LEU A 2 -31.28 -22.67 25.60
C LEU A 2 -29.81 -22.91 25.23
N ILE A 3 -29.53 -23.04 23.92
CA ILE A 3 -28.17 -23.20 23.38
C ILE A 3 -27.26 -22.02 23.81
N LEU A 4 -27.73 -20.78 23.67
CA LEU A 4 -26.93 -19.60 24.02
C LEU A 4 -26.66 -19.51 25.54
N ARG A 5 -27.61 -19.91 26.39
CA ARG A 5 -27.43 -19.97 27.85
C ARG A 5 -26.37 -21.01 28.22
N GLU A 6 -26.46 -22.19 27.62
CA GLU A 6 -25.52 -23.29 27.87
C GLU A 6 -24.10 -22.91 27.46
N ILE A 7 -23.95 -22.30 26.28
CA ILE A 7 -22.67 -21.83 25.78
C ILE A 7 -22.12 -20.70 26.66
N THR A 8 -22.97 -19.76 27.08
CA THR A 8 -22.58 -18.67 27.98
C THR A 8 -22.08 -19.19 29.33
N ALA A 9 -22.73 -20.22 29.88
CA ALA A 9 -22.39 -20.81 31.17
C ALA A 9 -21.13 -21.68 31.13
N ASN A 10 -20.85 -22.34 30.00
CA ASN A 10 -19.79 -23.33 29.88
C ASN A 10 -18.64 -22.95 28.94
N GLN A 11 -18.57 -21.68 28.49
CA GLN A 11 -17.59 -21.24 27.49
C GLN A 11 -16.13 -21.59 27.85
N ALA A 12 -15.73 -21.36 29.10
CA ALA A 12 -14.38 -21.63 29.59
C ALA A 12 -14.00 -23.13 29.60
N LYS A 13 -14.97 -24.03 29.43
CA LYS A 13 -14.77 -25.48 29.43
C LYS A 13 -14.60 -26.05 28.02
N PHE A 14 -14.84 -25.27 26.96
CA PHE A 14 -14.65 -25.77 25.59
C PHE A 14 -13.17 -25.88 25.24
N ARG A 15 -12.78 -27.04 24.71
CA ARG A 15 -11.40 -27.32 24.29
C ARG A 15 -10.94 -26.44 23.12
N ALA A 16 -11.86 -25.89 22.34
CA ALA A 16 -11.60 -25.05 21.18
C ALA A 16 -12.47 -23.77 21.24
N PRO A 17 -12.05 -22.75 22.01
CA PRO A 17 -12.84 -21.53 22.20
C PRO A 17 -13.06 -20.76 20.89
N LYS A 18 -12.12 -20.81 19.95
CA LYS A 18 -12.24 -20.15 18.64
C LYS A 18 -13.33 -20.77 17.76
N LEU A 19 -13.31 -22.09 17.56
CA LEU A 19 -14.34 -22.80 16.80
C LEU A 19 -15.73 -22.60 17.42
N THR A 20 -15.78 -22.52 18.76
CA THR A 20 -17.02 -22.20 19.47
C THR A 20 -17.48 -20.77 19.15
N ALA A 21 -16.58 -19.79 19.20
CA ALA A 21 -16.90 -18.40 18.86
C ALA A 21 -17.37 -18.26 17.41
N GLU A 22 -16.69 -18.91 16.47
CA GLU A 22 -17.07 -18.93 15.05
C GLU A 22 -18.47 -19.53 14.84
N ALA A 23 -18.71 -20.76 15.36
CA ALA A 23 -19.99 -21.43 15.22
C ALA A 23 -21.14 -20.64 15.87
N VAL A 24 -20.88 -20.04 17.03
CA VAL A 24 -21.87 -19.20 17.73
C VAL A 24 -22.11 -17.89 16.98
N GLY A 25 -21.07 -17.28 16.43
CA GLY A 25 -21.20 -16.10 15.57
C GLY A 25 -22.07 -16.38 14.35
N GLN A 26 -21.82 -17.49 13.65
CA GLN A 26 -22.65 -17.94 12.52
C GLN A 26 -24.10 -18.20 12.94
N LEU A 27 -24.30 -18.89 14.08
CA LEU A 27 -25.63 -19.15 14.64
C LEU A 27 -26.37 -17.84 14.97
N ILE A 28 -25.68 -16.87 15.57
CA ILE A 28 -26.23 -15.56 15.89
C ILE A 28 -26.61 -14.84 14.59
N SER A 29 -25.72 -14.74 13.60
CA SER A 29 -26.03 -14.10 12.32
C SER A 29 -27.26 -14.71 11.65
N SER A 30 -27.33 -16.05 11.56
CA SER A 30 -28.49 -16.76 11.00
C SER A 30 -29.77 -16.53 11.79
N ALA A 31 -29.71 -16.57 13.13
CA ALA A 31 -30.88 -16.33 13.97
C ALA A 31 -31.39 -14.89 13.83
N LEU A 32 -30.49 -13.91 13.79
CA LEU A 32 -30.84 -12.50 13.61
C LEU A 32 -31.41 -12.24 12.21
N PHE A 33 -30.91 -12.91 11.19
CA PHE A 33 -31.50 -12.89 9.84
C PHE A 33 -32.96 -13.36 9.85
N LEU A 34 -33.22 -14.51 10.48
CA LEU A 34 -34.58 -15.05 10.58
C LEU A 34 -35.53 -14.12 11.35
N ILE A 35 -35.03 -13.47 12.40
CA ILE A 35 -35.79 -12.47 13.16
C ILE A 35 -36.14 -11.28 12.26
N VAL A 36 -35.17 -10.73 11.52
CA VAL A 36 -35.45 -9.60 10.62
C VAL A 36 -36.43 -9.99 9.52
N LEU A 37 -36.33 -11.22 9.00
CA LEU A 37 -37.30 -11.75 8.06
C LEU A 37 -38.72 -11.81 8.65
N GLU A 38 -38.87 -12.31 9.89
CA GLU A 38 -40.17 -12.35 10.58
C GLU A 38 -40.73 -10.93 10.79
N LEU A 39 -39.89 -9.97 11.18
CA LEU A 39 -40.27 -8.56 11.35
C LEU A 39 -40.76 -7.95 10.04
N ALA A 40 -40.02 -8.16 8.94
CA ALA A 40 -40.38 -7.66 7.63
C ALA A 40 -41.69 -8.27 7.10
N ILE A 41 -41.91 -9.57 7.33
CA ILE A 41 -43.18 -10.24 6.98
C ILE A 41 -44.34 -9.64 7.78
N THR A 42 -44.14 -9.42 9.08
CA THR A 42 -45.19 -8.90 9.96
C THR A 42 -45.57 -7.47 9.59
N LYS A 43 -44.60 -6.61 9.23
CA LYS A 43 -44.85 -5.26 8.69
C LYS A 43 -45.74 -5.26 7.45
N SER A 44 -45.62 -6.26 6.57
CA SER A 44 -46.39 -6.33 5.31
C SER A 44 -47.91 -6.55 5.48
N GLY A 45 -48.42 -6.47 6.71
CA GLY A 45 -49.86 -6.44 7.01
C GLY A 45 -50.53 -7.82 7.03
N ARG A 46 -49.77 -8.91 7.11
CA ARG A 46 -50.33 -10.26 7.23
C ARG A 46 -50.24 -10.73 8.67
N HIS A 47 -51.30 -10.46 9.43
CA HIS A 47 -51.44 -10.90 10.81
C HIS A 47 -51.29 -12.43 10.96
N ARG A 48 -50.65 -12.84 12.05
CA ARG A 48 -50.45 -14.23 12.49
C ARG A 48 -51.74 -15.04 12.68
N ALA A 49 -52.91 -14.39 12.67
CA ALA A 49 -54.18 -14.96 13.13
C ALA A 49 -55.00 -15.68 12.04
N ASP A 50 -54.76 -15.44 10.74
CA ASP A 50 -55.63 -15.95 9.67
C ASP A 50 -55.00 -17.02 8.76
N PHE A 51 -53.78 -17.48 9.05
CA PHE A 51 -53.08 -18.45 8.20
C PHE A 51 -52.72 -19.73 8.95
N PRO A 52 -53.49 -20.83 8.79
CA PRO A 52 -52.96 -22.15 9.08
C PRO A 52 -51.75 -22.38 8.15
N LEU A 53 -50.66 -22.99 8.66
CA LEU A 53 -49.44 -23.30 7.88
C LEU A 53 -49.71 -24.10 6.59
N SER A 54 -50.89 -24.73 6.47
CA SER A 54 -51.36 -25.44 5.28
C SER A 54 -51.97 -24.55 4.19
N ALA A 55 -52.27 -23.27 4.46
CA ALA A 55 -52.92 -22.33 3.55
C ALA A 55 -51.99 -21.17 3.13
N ILE A 56 -50.69 -21.46 3.03
CA ILE A 56 -49.74 -20.56 2.37
C ILE A 56 -50.09 -20.57 0.87
N ASP A 57 -51.01 -19.69 0.46
CA ASP A 57 -51.45 -19.50 -0.93
C ASP A 57 -50.23 -19.32 -1.85
N ASP A 58 -50.26 -19.92 -3.05
CA ASP A 58 -49.15 -19.84 -4.00
C ASP A 58 -48.86 -18.39 -4.40
N ARG A 59 -49.83 -17.48 -4.29
CA ARG A 59 -49.60 -16.02 -4.42
C ARG A 59 -48.77 -15.41 -3.30
N PHE A 60 -48.88 -15.90 -2.06
CA PHE A 60 -48.02 -15.45 -0.96
C PHE A 60 -46.61 -15.99 -1.13
N LYS A 61 -46.45 -17.28 -1.44
CA LYS A 61 -45.13 -17.85 -1.77
C LYS A 61 -44.50 -17.06 -2.91
N LYS A 62 -45.27 -16.74 -3.95
CA LYS A 62 -44.82 -15.94 -5.09
C LYS A 62 -44.42 -14.52 -4.69
N ALA A 63 -45.21 -13.77 -3.93
CA ALA A 63 -44.86 -12.40 -3.52
C ALA A 63 -43.67 -12.35 -2.53
N LEU A 64 -43.59 -13.28 -1.59
CA LEU A 64 -42.44 -13.41 -0.68
C LEU A 64 -41.18 -13.76 -1.46
N HIS A 65 -41.28 -14.73 -2.39
CA HIS A 65 -40.17 -15.26 -3.16
C HIS A 65 -39.71 -14.34 -4.30
N GLU A 66 -40.60 -13.56 -4.91
CA GLU A 66 -40.27 -12.68 -6.03
C GLU A 66 -39.74 -11.31 -5.57
N ASN A 67 -40.19 -10.76 -4.43
CA ASN A 67 -39.90 -9.37 -4.06
C ASN A 67 -39.18 -9.18 -2.70
N CYS A 68 -39.62 -9.85 -1.64
CA CYS A 68 -39.11 -9.59 -0.28
C CYS A 68 -37.89 -10.45 0.07
N LEU A 69 -37.96 -11.77 -0.14
CA LEU A 69 -36.89 -12.70 0.20
C LEU A 69 -35.60 -12.42 -0.59
N PRO A 70 -35.65 -12.14 -1.92
CA PRO A 70 -34.45 -11.80 -2.67
C PRO A 70 -33.86 -10.45 -2.27
N LYS A 71 -34.68 -9.48 -1.84
CA LYS A 71 -34.21 -8.17 -1.39
C LYS A 71 -33.57 -8.26 0.00
N LEU A 72 -34.22 -8.95 0.94
CA LEU A 72 -33.69 -9.21 2.28
C LEU A 72 -32.44 -10.09 2.25
N SER A 73 -32.47 -11.17 1.47
CA SER A 73 -31.30 -12.02 1.24
C SER A 73 -30.17 -11.21 0.64
N ARG A 74 -30.42 -10.35 -0.36
CA ARG A 74 -29.40 -9.44 -0.89
C ARG A 74 -28.86 -8.50 0.19
N THR A 75 -29.71 -7.83 0.98
CA THR A 75 -29.26 -6.91 2.03
C THR A 75 -28.41 -7.58 3.12
N PHE A 76 -28.78 -8.79 3.53
CA PHE A 76 -28.00 -9.56 4.50
C PHE A 76 -26.72 -10.14 3.90
N SER A 77 -26.80 -10.63 2.66
CA SER A 77 -25.60 -10.98 1.91
C SER A 77 -24.69 -9.77 1.76
N SER A 78 -25.19 -8.53 1.65
CA SER A 78 -24.34 -7.32 1.68
C SER A 78 -23.57 -7.18 2.98
N LEU A 79 -24.22 -7.41 4.14
CA LEU A 79 -23.55 -7.38 5.45
C LEU A 79 -22.53 -8.52 5.60
N GLU A 80 -22.79 -9.69 5.01
CA GLU A 80 -21.93 -10.87 5.04
C GLU A 80 -20.78 -10.83 4.01
N SER A 81 -21.00 -10.27 2.82
CA SER A 81 -20.09 -10.32 1.68
C SER A 81 -19.40 -8.98 1.42
N SER A 82 -18.53 -8.57 2.35
CA SER A 82 -17.65 -7.40 2.19
C SER A 82 -18.37 -6.09 1.81
N CYS A 83 -19.62 -5.88 2.29
CA CYS A 83 -20.41 -4.67 2.05
C CYS A 83 -20.65 -4.32 0.57
N LYS A 84 -20.66 -5.31 -0.34
CA LYS A 84 -20.81 -5.10 -1.80
C LYS A 84 -22.21 -4.69 -2.29
N GLY A 85 -23.21 -4.57 -1.40
CA GLY A 85 -24.57 -4.24 -1.81
C GLY A 85 -24.95 -2.78 -1.56
N ASN A 86 -26.16 -2.40 -1.99
CA ASN A 86 -26.63 -1.02 -1.90
C ASN A 86 -26.78 -0.58 -0.42
N PRO A 87 -26.01 0.42 0.06
CA PRO A 87 -26.11 0.93 1.42
C PRO A 87 -27.53 1.36 1.81
N SER A 88 -28.28 1.93 0.86
CA SER A 88 -29.68 2.35 1.06
C SER A 88 -30.59 1.18 1.44
N SER A 89 -30.31 -0.03 0.95
CA SER A 89 -31.09 -1.22 1.30
C SER A 89 -30.92 -1.63 2.77
N VAL A 90 -29.77 -1.33 3.38
CA VAL A 90 -29.54 -1.56 4.81
C VAL A 90 -30.27 -0.50 5.65
N VAL A 91 -30.31 0.76 5.18
CA VAL A 91 -31.10 1.83 5.83
C VAL A 91 -32.60 1.49 5.79
N GLU A 92 -33.14 1.12 4.63
CA GLU A 92 -34.55 0.71 4.48
C GLU A 92 -34.92 -0.50 5.36
N LEU A 93 -33.97 -1.43 5.53
CA LEU A 93 -34.13 -2.57 6.41
C LEU A 93 -34.24 -2.13 7.87
N TYR A 94 -33.41 -1.17 8.29
CA TYR A 94 -33.49 -0.60 9.63
C TYR A 94 -34.82 0.10 9.88
N GLU A 95 -35.32 0.92 8.95
CA GLU A 95 -36.64 1.56 9.10
C GLU A 95 -37.76 0.52 9.21
N THR A 96 -37.66 -0.56 8.43
CA THR A 96 -38.61 -1.68 8.52
C THR A 96 -38.60 -2.36 9.88
N ILE A 97 -37.44 -2.49 10.53
CA ILE A 97 -37.32 -3.01 11.89
C ILE A 97 -38.00 -2.05 12.87
N LEU A 98 -37.75 -0.74 12.77
CA LEU A 98 -38.36 0.26 13.65
C LEU A 98 -39.88 0.27 13.56
N GLU A 99 -40.44 0.23 12.35
CA GLU A 99 -41.89 0.15 12.17
C GLU A 99 -42.49 -1.12 12.77
N ALA A 100 -41.82 -2.27 12.67
CA ALA A 100 -42.25 -3.50 13.32
C ALA A 100 -42.21 -3.38 14.86
N TYR A 101 -41.24 -2.63 15.39
CA TYR A 101 -41.11 -2.37 16.82
C TYR A 101 -42.21 -1.45 17.36
N ASP A 102 -42.71 -0.51 16.55
CA ASP A 102 -43.88 0.31 16.85
C ASP A 102 -45.17 -0.52 16.90
N LEU A 103 -45.22 -1.62 16.15
CA LEU A 103 -46.29 -2.63 16.20
C LEU A 103 -46.13 -3.63 17.37
N ASN A 104 -45.24 -3.36 18.33
CA ASN A 104 -44.90 -4.25 19.46
C ASN A 104 -44.36 -5.63 19.06
N VAL A 105 -43.80 -5.77 17.85
CA VAL A 105 -43.17 -7.01 17.39
C VAL A 105 -41.68 -6.90 17.67
N ARG A 106 -41.23 -7.40 18.82
CA ARG A 106 -39.83 -7.29 19.25
C ARG A 106 -39.25 -8.65 19.67
N PRO A 107 -37.95 -8.90 19.43
CA PRO A 107 -37.28 -10.05 20.04
C PRO A 107 -37.33 -9.96 21.57
N PRO A 108 -37.38 -11.08 22.31
CA PRO A 108 -37.38 -11.04 23.77
C PRO A 108 -36.13 -10.36 24.34
N ASP A 109 -36.28 -9.44 25.29
CA ASP A 109 -35.15 -8.73 25.92
C ASP A 109 -34.09 -9.66 26.51
N THR A 110 -34.55 -10.80 27.06
CA THR A 110 -33.66 -11.82 27.61
C THR A 110 -32.77 -12.46 26.53
N PHE A 111 -33.28 -12.62 25.31
CA PHE A 111 -32.50 -13.10 24.18
C PHE A 111 -31.49 -12.03 23.74
N MET A 112 -31.93 -10.78 23.56
CA MET A 112 -31.05 -9.69 23.13
C MET A 112 -29.90 -9.45 24.12
N ARG A 113 -30.18 -9.50 25.42
CA ARG A 113 -29.15 -9.39 26.47
C ARG A 113 -28.11 -10.52 26.39
N LEU A 114 -28.54 -11.77 26.23
CA LEU A 114 -27.64 -12.92 26.09
C LEU A 114 -26.75 -12.80 24.85
N VAL A 115 -27.32 -12.39 23.72
CA VAL A 115 -26.56 -12.17 22.49
C VAL A 115 -25.54 -11.06 22.67
N LYS A 116 -25.93 -9.93 23.28
CA LYS A 116 -25.03 -8.82 23.61
C LYS A 116 -23.86 -9.26 24.48
N ASP A 117 -24.11 -10.00 25.55
CA ASP A 117 -23.08 -10.43 26.49
C ASP A 117 -22.08 -11.42 25.85
N LEU A 118 -22.55 -12.24 24.91
CA LEU A 118 -21.68 -13.10 24.09
C LEU A 118 -20.84 -12.28 23.11
N LEU A 119 -21.46 -11.35 22.36
CA LEU A 119 -20.75 -10.51 21.39
C LEU A 119 -19.75 -9.57 22.06
N ASP A 120 -20.08 -8.98 23.22
CA ASP A 120 -19.16 -8.15 24.01
C ASP A 120 -17.87 -8.90 24.38
N ARG A 121 -17.96 -10.23 24.56
CA ARG A 121 -16.80 -11.11 24.83
C ARG A 121 -16.09 -11.49 23.53
N PHE A 122 -16.81 -11.96 22.53
CA PHE A 122 -16.20 -12.40 21.28
C PHE A 122 -15.53 -11.26 20.52
N LEU A 123 -16.10 -10.05 20.49
CA LEU A 123 -15.49 -8.89 19.85
C LEU A 123 -14.14 -8.51 20.49
N ARG A 124 -14.01 -8.75 21.80
CA ARG A 124 -12.78 -8.48 22.54
C ARG A 124 -11.67 -9.46 22.16
N ASP A 125 -12.02 -10.74 22.01
CA ASP A 125 -11.05 -11.82 21.85
C ASP A 125 -10.91 -12.30 20.39
N ALA A 126 -11.58 -11.63 19.44
CA ALA A 126 -11.58 -12.00 18.03
C ALA A 126 -10.23 -11.70 17.35
N ASP A 127 -9.67 -12.74 16.74
CA ASP A 127 -8.46 -12.68 15.93
C ASP A 127 -8.78 -12.74 14.43
N GLU A 128 -7.75 -12.85 13.58
CA GLU A 128 -7.93 -12.84 12.12
C GLU A 128 -8.81 -13.97 11.57
N GLU A 129 -8.94 -15.09 12.27
CA GLU A 129 -9.71 -16.26 11.82
C GLU A 129 -11.22 -16.02 12.00
N ILE A 130 -11.61 -15.39 13.10
CA ILE A 130 -13.03 -15.25 13.48
C ILE A 130 -13.57 -13.81 13.39
N VAL A 131 -12.72 -12.82 13.14
CA VAL A 131 -13.12 -11.40 13.12
C VAL A 131 -14.28 -11.11 12.19
N GLU A 132 -14.29 -11.67 10.98
CA GLU A 132 -15.33 -11.39 9.99
C GLU A 132 -16.70 -11.89 10.46
N VAL A 133 -16.75 -13.12 10.99
CA VAL A 133 -17.97 -13.77 11.48
C VAL A 133 -18.52 -13.01 12.69
N ILE A 134 -17.66 -12.71 13.67
CA ILE A 134 -18.06 -12.02 14.90
C ILE A 134 -18.51 -10.59 14.61
N SER A 135 -17.78 -9.85 13.78
CA SER A 135 -18.16 -8.48 13.42
C SER A 135 -19.45 -8.42 12.62
N THR A 136 -19.71 -9.42 11.77
CA THR A 136 -20.99 -9.51 11.04
C THR A 136 -22.15 -9.79 11.99
N ALA A 137 -22.00 -10.76 12.89
CA ALA A 137 -23.00 -11.04 13.92
C ALA A 137 -23.29 -9.82 14.80
N ALA A 138 -22.23 -9.08 15.15
CA ALA A 138 -22.34 -7.84 15.92
C ALA A 138 -23.04 -6.71 15.15
N ALA A 139 -22.74 -6.54 13.86
CA ALA A 139 -23.42 -5.56 13.02
C ALA A 139 -24.91 -5.89 12.85
N SER A 140 -25.26 -7.16 12.61
CA SER A 140 -26.65 -7.63 12.55
C SER A 140 -27.38 -7.43 13.88
N TYR A 141 -26.71 -7.68 15.01
CA TYR A 141 -27.26 -7.41 16.34
C TYR A 141 -27.53 -5.90 16.51
N GLY A 142 -26.57 -5.06 16.11
CA GLY A 142 -26.69 -3.62 16.20
C GLY A 142 -27.85 -3.05 15.38
N LEU A 143 -28.06 -3.58 14.16
CA LEU A 143 -29.19 -3.23 13.30
C LEU A 143 -30.53 -3.56 13.98
N LEU A 144 -30.62 -4.70 14.65
CA LEU A 144 -31.84 -5.10 15.38
C LEU A 144 -32.07 -4.29 16.65
N CYS A 145 -31.02 -3.92 17.38
CA CYS A 145 -31.16 -3.25 18.67
C CYS A 145 -31.39 -1.74 18.58
N GLY A 146 -30.94 -1.09 17.51
CA GLY A 146 -30.83 0.37 17.45
C GLY A 146 -29.86 0.93 18.51
N PRO A 147 -29.58 2.25 18.52
CA PRO A 147 -28.54 2.84 19.37
C PRO A 147 -28.93 2.95 20.86
N GLU A 148 -30.22 2.86 21.18
CA GLU A 148 -30.81 3.18 22.49
C GLU A 148 -30.22 2.38 23.67
N ASN A 149 -29.66 1.21 23.41
CA ASN A 149 -29.08 0.33 24.43
C ASN A 149 -27.59 0.64 24.73
N GLY A 150 -27.03 1.74 24.21
CA GLY A 150 -25.68 2.22 24.49
C GLY A 150 -24.54 1.35 23.93
N TRP A 151 -24.85 0.23 23.26
CA TRP A 151 -23.84 -0.66 22.68
C TRP A 151 -23.00 0.06 21.63
N PHE A 152 -23.64 0.90 20.80
CA PHE A 152 -22.98 1.58 19.68
C PHE A 152 -21.91 2.54 20.19
N HIS A 153 -22.25 3.40 21.14
CA HIS A 153 -21.29 4.31 21.78
C HIS A 153 -20.12 3.55 22.40
N LYS A 154 -20.40 2.48 23.17
CA LYS A 154 -19.36 1.65 23.79
C LYS A 154 -18.44 0.99 22.76
N TRP A 155 -18.99 0.38 21.70
CA TRP A 155 -18.20 -0.32 20.68
C TRP A 155 -17.42 0.65 19.81
N ARG A 156 -18.00 1.80 19.47
CA ARG A 156 -17.33 2.90 18.77
C ARG A 156 -16.17 3.46 19.59
N GLU A 157 -16.40 3.72 20.88
CA GLU A 157 -15.35 4.18 21.79
C GLU A 157 -14.19 3.18 21.81
N ILE A 158 -14.45 1.87 21.89
CA ILE A 158 -13.39 0.86 21.82
C ILE A 158 -12.71 0.82 20.44
N ALA A 159 -13.47 0.93 19.34
CA ALA A 159 -12.95 0.90 17.98
C ALA A 159 -11.99 2.06 17.68
N PHE A 160 -12.32 3.25 18.18
CA PHE A 160 -11.63 4.50 17.85
C PHE A 160 -10.98 5.20 19.06
N ALA A 161 -10.87 4.51 20.21
CA ALA A 161 -10.13 5.01 21.37
C ALA A 161 -8.70 5.37 20.95
N LYS A 162 -8.18 6.49 21.45
CA LYS A 162 -6.80 6.89 21.16
C LYS A 162 -5.78 5.96 21.82
N VAL A 163 -6.08 5.47 23.03
CA VAL A 163 -5.21 4.54 23.76
C VAL A 163 -5.74 3.12 23.56
N ALA A 164 -4.93 2.25 22.95
CA ALA A 164 -5.28 0.84 22.87
C ALA A 164 -5.33 0.26 24.30
N PRO A 165 -6.40 -0.45 24.71
CA PRO A 165 -6.40 -1.15 25.98
C PRO A 165 -5.21 -2.10 26.03
N GLU A 166 -4.57 -2.24 27.20
CA GLU A 166 -3.26 -2.89 27.46
C GLU A 166 -3.07 -4.32 26.88
N ARG A 167 -4.11 -4.93 26.30
CA ARG A 167 -4.07 -6.23 25.63
C ARG A 167 -4.01 -6.04 24.11
N LYS A 168 -2.90 -6.51 23.52
CA LYS A 168 -2.68 -6.61 22.06
C LYS A 168 -3.87 -7.32 21.40
N GLY A 169 -4.63 -6.61 20.55
CA GLY A 169 -5.65 -7.21 19.66
C GLY A 169 -7.06 -6.60 19.69
N ASN A 170 -7.42 -5.82 20.72
CA ASN A 170 -8.84 -5.65 21.07
C ASN A 170 -9.67 -4.63 20.28
N GLY A 171 -9.14 -4.02 19.21
CA GLY A 171 -9.90 -3.04 18.40
C GLY A 171 -10.42 -3.59 17.07
N ARG A 172 -9.86 -4.70 16.56
CA ARG A 172 -10.06 -5.19 15.18
C ARG A 172 -11.53 -5.44 14.87
N ALA A 173 -12.15 -6.30 15.67
CA ALA A 173 -13.53 -6.69 15.45
C ALA A 173 -14.50 -5.53 15.69
N TYR A 174 -14.19 -4.62 16.61
CA TYR A 174 -14.97 -3.41 16.81
C TYR A 174 -14.88 -2.47 15.60
N ILE A 175 -13.68 -2.21 15.08
CA ILE A 175 -13.48 -1.39 13.86
C ILE A 175 -14.27 -1.99 12.70
N LEU A 176 -14.13 -3.29 12.42
CA LEU A 176 -14.88 -3.94 11.34
C LEU A 176 -16.39 -3.90 11.57
N THR A 177 -16.86 -4.07 12.81
CA THR A 177 -18.29 -3.98 13.15
C THR A 177 -18.83 -2.59 12.82
N ILE A 178 -18.13 -1.53 13.20
CA ILE A 178 -18.58 -0.15 12.95
C ILE A 178 -18.54 0.17 11.45
N LEU A 179 -17.52 -0.30 10.73
CA LEU A 179 -17.37 -0.12 9.29
C LEU A 179 -18.40 -0.91 8.44
N LYS A 180 -19.14 -1.85 9.04
CA LYS A 180 -20.26 -2.56 8.41
C LYS A 180 -21.58 -1.78 8.44
N PHE A 181 -21.62 -0.57 9.00
CA PHE A 181 -22.79 0.30 8.91
C PHE A 181 -22.60 1.36 7.81
N PRO A 182 -23.64 1.60 6.98
CA PRO A 182 -23.70 2.79 6.12
C PRO A 182 -23.54 4.09 6.92
N ILE A 183 -22.95 5.11 6.32
CA ILE A 183 -22.70 6.45 6.89
C ILE A 183 -24.00 7.02 7.46
N LYS A 184 -25.11 6.94 6.73
CA LYS A 184 -26.41 7.44 7.21
C LYS A 184 -26.87 6.79 8.51
N LEU A 185 -26.68 5.47 8.66
CA LEU A 185 -27.03 4.77 9.90
C LEU A 185 -26.05 5.10 11.03
N TYR A 186 -24.76 5.18 10.71
CA TYR A 186 -23.75 5.60 11.67
C TYR A 186 -24.08 6.97 12.27
N GLU A 187 -24.39 7.96 11.42
CA GLU A 187 -24.75 9.31 11.85
C GLU A 187 -26.00 9.31 12.73
N ARG A 188 -27.05 8.61 12.30
CA ARG A 188 -28.28 8.46 13.09
C ARG A 188 -28.03 7.81 14.45
N PHE A 189 -27.15 6.81 14.51
CA PHE A 189 -26.82 6.11 15.77
C PHE A 189 -25.94 6.93 16.69
N TYR A 190 -25.22 7.90 16.16
CA TYR A 190 -24.36 8.78 16.93
C TYR A 190 -25.11 10.01 17.47
N GLU A 191 -26.11 10.51 16.74
CA GLU A 191 -26.93 11.68 17.08
C GLU A 191 -27.71 11.54 18.40
N THR A 192 -27.86 10.33 18.93
CA THR A 192 -28.54 10.09 20.21
C THR A 192 -27.73 10.48 21.45
N GLY A 193 -26.58 11.18 21.29
CA GLY A 193 -25.68 11.62 22.37
C GLY A 193 -25.40 13.13 22.41
N ASP A 194 -24.94 13.62 23.58
CA ASP A 194 -24.84 15.04 23.95
C ASP A 194 -23.69 15.78 23.21
N GLY A 195 -24.01 16.51 22.13
CA GLY A 195 -23.45 17.85 21.87
C GLY A 195 -22.29 18.07 20.88
N VAL A 196 -21.52 17.07 20.41
CA VAL A 196 -20.48 17.30 19.37
C VAL A 196 -20.42 16.15 18.35
N ARG A 197 -20.73 16.46 17.07
CA ARG A 197 -20.84 15.52 15.95
C ARG A 197 -19.47 15.19 15.35
N GLU A 198 -18.77 14.22 15.92
CA GLU A 198 -17.59 13.61 15.27
C GLU A 198 -18.07 12.66 14.15
N THR A 199 -17.77 12.98 12.89
CA THR A 199 -18.11 12.14 11.74
C THR A 199 -17.32 10.83 11.77
N LEU A 200 -17.84 9.79 11.12
CA LEU A 200 -17.11 8.50 10.99
C LEU A 200 -15.74 8.70 10.34
N GLN A 201 -15.68 9.55 9.31
CA GLN A 201 -14.43 9.94 8.69
C GLN A 201 -13.47 10.52 9.73
N SER A 202 -13.86 11.54 10.51
CA SER A 202 -12.97 12.12 11.52
C SER A 202 -12.52 11.12 12.58
N ALA A 203 -13.38 10.17 12.97
CA ALA A 203 -13.01 9.11 13.92
C ALA A 203 -11.96 8.15 13.33
N ILE A 204 -12.13 7.74 12.07
CA ILE A 204 -11.15 6.90 11.34
C ILE A 204 -9.82 7.65 11.21
N TYR A 205 -9.83 8.92 10.80
CA TYR A 205 -8.63 9.74 10.67
C TYR A 205 -7.95 9.94 12.03
N SER A 206 -8.72 10.23 13.09
CA SER A 206 -8.22 10.36 14.46
C SER A 206 -7.51 9.08 14.91
N ARG A 207 -8.10 7.91 14.65
CA ARG A 207 -7.51 6.61 14.98
C ARG A 207 -6.29 6.29 14.13
N TRP A 208 -6.32 6.58 12.82
CA TRP A 208 -5.17 6.38 11.92
C TRP A 208 -3.92 7.13 12.39
N HIS A 209 -4.11 8.37 12.85
CA HIS A 209 -3.05 9.23 13.36
C HIS A 209 -2.75 8.99 14.86
N SER A 210 -3.51 8.12 15.55
CA SER A 210 -3.24 7.80 16.94
C SER A 210 -2.09 6.79 17.06
N HIS A 211 -0.97 7.24 17.62
CA HIS A 211 0.25 6.47 17.87
C HIS A 211 0.92 5.82 16.62
N ASP A 212 2.16 5.36 16.81
CA ASP A 212 2.94 4.60 15.80
C ASP A 212 2.50 3.13 15.73
N ASP A 213 1.19 2.86 15.79
CA ASP A 213 0.63 1.52 15.72
C ASP A 213 0.34 1.13 14.26
N ILE A 214 1.35 0.58 13.60
CA ILE A 214 1.25 0.09 12.23
C ILE A 214 0.16 -0.97 12.08
N ASP A 215 -0.06 -1.83 13.10
CA ASP A 215 -1.07 -2.87 13.03
C ASP A 215 -2.46 -2.25 12.92
N THR A 216 -2.76 -1.22 13.71
CA THR A 216 -4.03 -0.47 13.62
C THR A 216 -4.22 0.12 12.22
N ARG A 217 -3.20 0.73 11.62
CA ARG A 217 -3.31 1.28 10.25
C ARG A 217 -3.57 0.18 9.22
N VAL A 218 -2.90 -0.97 9.34
CA VAL A 218 -3.12 -2.15 8.48
C VAL A 218 -4.57 -2.63 8.60
N ILE A 219 -5.10 -2.72 9.82
CA ILE A 219 -6.47 -3.14 10.12
C ILE A 219 -7.48 -2.17 9.51
N ILE A 220 -7.30 -0.86 9.73
CA ILE A 220 -8.17 0.17 9.16
C ILE A 220 -8.19 0.05 7.63
N MET A 221 -7.02 0.00 6.99
CA MET A 221 -6.91 -0.10 5.54
C MET A 221 -7.58 -1.37 5.00
N ARG A 222 -7.30 -2.53 5.60
CA ARG A 222 -7.88 -3.83 5.22
C ARG A 222 -9.40 -3.82 5.25
N TYR A 223 -9.98 -3.22 6.29
CA TYR A 223 -11.43 -3.21 6.47
C TYR A 223 -12.12 -2.08 5.71
N LEU A 224 -11.42 -0.96 5.49
CA LEU A 224 -11.92 0.14 4.67
C LEU A 224 -12.29 -0.36 3.26
N ALA A 225 -11.42 -1.16 2.62
CA ALA A 225 -11.68 -1.78 1.30
C ALA A 225 -12.94 -2.65 1.22
N ARG A 226 -13.56 -2.99 2.36
CA ARG A 226 -14.72 -3.88 2.50
C ARG A 226 -15.88 -3.22 3.25
N SER A 227 -15.82 -1.90 3.45
CA SER A 227 -16.77 -1.15 4.28
C SER A 227 -17.76 -0.37 3.44
N PHE A 228 -19.02 -0.24 3.89
CA PHE A 228 -20.00 0.62 3.22
C PHE A 228 -19.51 2.07 3.13
N VAL A 229 -18.79 2.52 4.15
CA VAL A 229 -18.21 3.87 4.24
C VAL A 229 -17.34 4.19 3.04
N PHE A 230 -16.52 3.23 2.62
CA PHE A 230 -15.66 3.40 1.46
C PHE A 230 -16.45 3.37 0.15
N PHE A 231 -17.48 2.51 0.05
CA PHE A 231 -18.39 2.48 -1.11
C PHE A 231 -19.21 3.76 -1.27
N GLU A 232 -19.65 4.38 -0.17
CA GLU A 232 -20.46 5.59 -0.19
C GLU A 232 -19.65 6.86 -0.44
N SER A 233 -18.39 6.92 0.01
CA SER A 233 -17.58 8.14 -0.09
C SER A 233 -16.09 7.83 -0.26
N PRO A 234 -15.67 7.27 -1.40
CA PRO A 234 -14.28 6.84 -1.59
C PRO A 234 -13.24 7.95 -1.63
N THR A 235 -13.64 9.09 -2.20
CA THR A 235 -12.83 10.31 -2.31
C THR A 235 -12.28 10.75 -0.96
N ASP A 236 -13.07 10.56 0.10
CA ASP A 236 -12.77 11.00 1.45
C ASP A 236 -11.61 10.24 2.11
N TYR A 237 -11.20 9.12 1.51
CA TYR A 237 -10.17 8.22 2.03
C TYR A 237 -8.97 8.06 1.11
N ILE A 238 -8.93 8.76 -0.03
CA ILE A 238 -7.80 8.69 -0.98
C ILE A 238 -6.48 9.08 -0.33
N ASP A 239 -6.47 10.07 0.56
CA ASP A 239 -5.26 10.47 1.28
C ASP A 239 -4.77 9.42 2.28
N LEU A 240 -5.67 8.64 2.91
CA LEU A 240 -5.26 7.48 3.72
C LEU A 240 -4.62 6.39 2.85
N ILE A 241 -5.19 6.14 1.67
CA ILE A 241 -4.64 5.16 0.72
C ILE A 241 -3.25 5.60 0.27
N LYS A 242 -3.07 6.87 -0.12
CA LYS A 242 -1.77 7.44 -0.49
C LYS A 242 -0.76 7.29 0.66
N ALA A 243 -1.13 7.69 1.88
CA ALA A 243 -0.28 7.55 3.06
C ALA A 243 0.14 6.10 3.30
N GLY A 244 -0.78 5.14 3.14
CA GLY A 244 -0.46 3.72 3.30
C GLY A 244 0.39 3.13 2.16
N LEU A 245 0.23 3.58 0.91
CA LEU A 245 1.10 3.20 -0.22
C LEU A 245 2.55 3.71 -0.04
N ASP A 246 2.72 4.82 0.69
CA ASP A 246 4.01 5.43 0.99
C ASP A 246 4.57 5.04 2.37
N ASP A 247 4.00 4.05 3.07
CA ASP A 247 4.50 3.66 4.40
C ASP A 247 5.73 2.74 4.30
N TYR A 248 6.91 3.32 4.52
CA TYR A 248 8.19 2.62 4.58
C TYR A 248 8.70 2.43 6.02
N THR A 249 7.80 2.27 6.99
CA THR A 249 8.18 2.09 8.40
C THR A 249 8.99 0.80 8.59
N ILE A 250 10.21 0.96 9.12
CA ILE A 250 11.11 -0.14 9.48
C ILE A 250 11.29 -0.17 11.00
N THR A 251 11.08 -1.33 11.61
CA THR A 251 11.33 -1.58 13.03
C THR A 251 12.43 -2.64 13.22
N SER A 252 12.69 -3.04 14.47
CA SER A 252 13.59 -4.18 14.77
C SER A 252 13.13 -5.50 14.15
N GLN A 253 11.85 -5.62 13.76
CA GLN A 253 11.30 -6.79 13.07
C GLN A 253 11.47 -6.71 11.54
N GLY A 254 12.02 -5.61 11.03
CA GLY A 254 12.18 -5.35 9.60
C GLY A 254 11.14 -4.38 9.06
N ASP A 255 10.81 -4.52 7.78
CA ASP A 255 9.90 -3.65 7.03
C ASP A 255 8.43 -3.96 7.38
N VAL A 256 7.97 -3.49 8.53
CA VAL A 256 6.59 -3.65 9.00
C VAL A 256 5.58 -2.85 8.15
N GLY A 257 6.02 -1.72 7.57
CA GLY A 257 5.22 -0.91 6.65
C GLY A 257 4.83 -1.65 5.37
N SER A 258 5.55 -2.71 5.00
CA SER A 258 5.18 -3.56 3.86
C SER A 258 3.79 -4.18 3.97
N LEU A 259 3.31 -4.47 5.19
CA LEU A 259 1.95 -4.97 5.41
C LEU A 259 0.92 -3.90 5.08
N LEU A 260 1.15 -2.66 5.49
CA LEU A 260 0.25 -1.55 5.21
C LEU A 260 0.19 -1.29 3.70
N ARG A 261 1.36 -1.26 3.04
CA ARG A 261 1.43 -1.10 1.58
C ARG A 261 0.67 -2.19 0.83
N ILE A 262 0.72 -3.46 1.26
CA ILE A 262 -0.07 -4.54 0.65
C ILE A 262 -1.58 -4.26 0.77
N GLU A 263 -2.07 -3.90 1.97
CA GLU A 263 -3.50 -3.60 2.13
C GLU A 263 -3.91 -2.32 1.40
N SER A 264 -3.04 -1.32 1.30
CA SER A 264 -3.29 -0.10 0.54
C SER A 264 -3.32 -0.35 -0.95
N ILE A 265 -2.48 -1.25 -1.50
CA ILE A 265 -2.57 -1.68 -2.91
C ILE A 265 -3.94 -2.29 -3.18
N ARG A 266 -4.40 -3.19 -2.31
CA ARG A 266 -5.73 -3.82 -2.44
C ARG A 266 -6.85 -2.80 -2.39
N THR A 267 -6.78 -1.89 -1.43
CA THR A 267 -7.79 -0.84 -1.24
C THR A 267 -7.81 0.11 -2.44
N ALA A 268 -6.64 0.52 -2.95
CA ALA A 268 -6.54 1.31 -4.17
C ALA A 268 -7.16 0.59 -5.38
N ALA A 269 -6.93 -0.73 -5.50
CA ALA A 269 -7.53 -1.53 -6.58
C ALA A 269 -9.06 -1.58 -6.46
N THR A 270 -9.63 -1.66 -5.25
CA THR A 270 -11.09 -1.71 -5.06
C THR A 270 -11.82 -0.45 -5.52
N VAL A 271 -11.15 0.71 -5.58
CA VAL A 271 -11.70 1.95 -6.15
C VAL A 271 -12.16 1.76 -7.59
N TRP A 272 -11.49 0.85 -8.32
CA TRP A 272 -11.69 0.66 -9.75
C TRP A 272 -12.63 -0.50 -10.10
N ASN A 273 -13.22 -1.15 -9.10
CA ASN A 273 -14.18 -2.22 -9.31
C ASN A 273 -15.52 -1.65 -9.84
N GLU A 274 -16.19 -2.35 -10.76
CA GLU A 274 -17.40 -1.88 -11.43
C GLU A 274 -18.52 -1.50 -10.45
N ASP A 275 -18.70 -2.29 -9.38
CA ASP A 275 -19.67 -2.05 -8.32
C ASP A 275 -19.47 -0.70 -7.60
N PHE A 276 -18.24 -0.22 -7.59
CA PHE A 276 -17.79 0.95 -6.83
C PHE A 276 -18.00 2.25 -7.60
N ILE A 277 -17.83 2.20 -8.92
CA ILE A 277 -17.90 3.39 -9.79
C ILE A 277 -19.35 3.73 -10.18
N LEU A 278 -20.33 2.93 -9.77
CA LEU A 278 -21.74 3.09 -10.14
C LEU A 278 -22.53 4.05 -9.23
N GLN A 279 -22.00 4.46 -8.06
CA GLN A 279 -22.83 5.18 -7.08
C GLN A 279 -22.52 6.67 -6.86
N ASP A 280 -21.29 7.19 -7.02
CA ASP A 280 -21.08 8.64 -6.75
C ASP A 280 -19.76 9.27 -7.24
N PHE A 281 -19.25 8.91 -8.43
CA PHE A 281 -18.13 9.70 -8.97
C PHE A 281 -18.60 11.06 -9.49
N HIS A 282 -18.20 12.14 -8.80
CA HIS A 282 -18.42 13.50 -9.31
C HIS A 282 -17.41 13.82 -10.40
N SER A 283 -17.89 14.10 -11.62
CA SER A 283 -17.10 14.58 -12.77
C SER A 283 -15.93 13.66 -13.22
N GLU A 284 -15.72 13.60 -14.53
CA GLU A 284 -14.57 12.94 -15.14
C GLU A 284 -13.22 13.40 -14.54
N LYS A 285 -13.15 14.67 -14.13
CA LYS A 285 -11.96 15.26 -13.51
C LYS A 285 -11.52 14.55 -12.22
N GLN A 286 -12.46 14.22 -11.31
CA GLN A 286 -12.07 13.57 -10.05
C GLN A 286 -11.55 12.15 -10.28
N ILE A 287 -12.11 11.43 -11.25
CA ILE A 287 -11.62 10.10 -11.64
C ILE A 287 -10.16 10.21 -12.10
N VAL A 288 -9.86 11.19 -12.95
CA VAL A 288 -8.49 11.46 -13.41
C VAL A 288 -7.59 11.86 -12.25
N ASP A 289 -8.02 12.75 -11.35
CA ASP A 289 -7.21 13.18 -10.20
C ASP A 289 -6.88 12.00 -9.27
N ILE A 290 -7.83 11.08 -9.04
CA ILE A 290 -7.61 9.87 -8.24
C ILE A 290 -6.64 8.93 -8.98
N PHE A 291 -6.86 8.71 -10.27
CA PHE A 291 -5.99 7.88 -11.11
C PHE A 291 -4.54 8.38 -11.07
N ASP A 292 -4.34 9.67 -11.36
CA ASP A 292 -3.03 10.32 -11.39
C ASP A 292 -2.35 10.29 -10.01
N SER A 293 -3.13 10.26 -8.92
CA SER A 293 -2.57 10.20 -7.56
C SER A 293 -2.18 8.80 -7.08
N LEU A 294 -2.85 7.74 -7.57
CA LEU A 294 -2.70 6.37 -7.06
C LEU A 294 -1.81 5.50 -7.97
N ILE A 295 -1.96 5.60 -9.28
CA ILE A 295 -1.28 4.68 -10.21
C ILE A 295 0.24 4.82 -10.18
N PRO A 296 0.85 6.03 -10.15
CA PRO A 296 2.29 6.14 -10.01
C PRO A 296 2.82 5.44 -8.75
N ARG A 297 2.07 5.48 -7.64
CA ARG A 297 2.43 4.77 -6.40
C ARG A 297 2.34 3.26 -6.56
N ILE A 298 1.31 2.75 -7.23
CA ILE A 298 1.19 1.32 -7.51
C ILE A 298 2.32 0.85 -8.43
N LEU A 299 2.70 1.63 -9.46
CA LEU A 299 3.83 1.32 -10.34
C LEU A 299 5.16 1.25 -9.57
N ARG A 300 5.40 2.17 -8.64
CA ARG A 300 6.54 2.13 -7.72
C ARG A 300 6.55 0.88 -6.85
N LEU A 301 5.40 0.47 -6.32
CA LEU A 301 5.31 -0.75 -5.52
C LEU A 301 5.45 -2.01 -6.37
N ALA A 302 5.05 -1.97 -7.65
CA ALA A 302 5.30 -3.02 -8.63
C ALA A 302 6.80 -3.18 -8.94
N SER A 303 7.61 -2.12 -8.82
CA SER A 303 9.07 -2.19 -8.97
C SER A 303 9.82 -2.45 -7.66
N SER A 304 9.11 -2.63 -6.54
CA SER A 304 9.69 -2.87 -5.20
C SER A 304 10.63 -4.05 -5.15
N LYS A 305 11.60 -4.06 -4.24
CA LYS A 305 12.51 -5.19 -4.01
C LYS A 305 11.82 -6.44 -3.44
N LEU A 306 10.64 -6.29 -2.82
CA LEU A 306 9.91 -7.38 -2.15
C LEU A 306 8.93 -8.08 -3.11
N ASP A 307 9.07 -9.39 -3.29
CA ASP A 307 8.22 -10.20 -4.18
C ASP A 307 6.72 -10.04 -3.90
N ARG A 308 6.34 -10.04 -2.61
CA ARG A 308 4.92 -9.93 -2.19
C ARG A 308 4.30 -8.61 -2.65
N LEU A 309 5.05 -7.50 -2.59
CA LEU A 309 4.57 -6.20 -3.06
C LEU A 309 4.45 -6.18 -4.59
N ARG A 310 5.44 -6.72 -5.30
CA ARG A 310 5.38 -6.79 -6.78
C ARG A 310 4.18 -7.60 -7.26
N LEU A 311 3.92 -8.74 -6.62
CA LEU A 311 2.79 -9.61 -6.95
C LEU A 311 1.45 -8.93 -6.68
N GLU A 312 1.29 -8.28 -5.53
CA GLU A 312 0.05 -7.59 -5.19
C GLU A 312 -0.18 -6.36 -6.09
N ALA A 313 0.87 -5.57 -6.36
CA ALA A 313 0.79 -4.43 -7.27
C ALA A 313 0.48 -4.85 -8.71
N LYS A 314 1.07 -5.95 -9.20
CA LYS A 314 0.72 -6.53 -10.50
C LYS A 314 -0.78 -6.89 -10.56
N LYS A 315 -1.31 -7.56 -9.53
CA LYS A 315 -2.75 -7.89 -9.47
C LYS A 315 -3.62 -6.64 -9.51
N ALA A 316 -3.25 -5.60 -8.76
CA ALA A 316 -3.95 -4.34 -8.76
C ALA A 316 -3.94 -3.68 -10.16
N LEU A 317 -2.77 -3.56 -10.80
CA LEU A 317 -2.67 -3.00 -12.15
C LEU A 317 -3.52 -3.78 -13.17
N LEU A 318 -3.54 -5.12 -13.09
CA LEU A 318 -4.39 -5.95 -13.94
C LEU A 318 -5.88 -5.71 -13.69
N LEU A 319 -6.31 -5.59 -12.43
CA LEU A 319 -7.70 -5.27 -12.09
C LEU A 319 -8.10 -3.90 -12.65
N ILE A 320 -7.26 -2.88 -12.43
CA ILE A 320 -7.50 -1.50 -12.87
C ILE A 320 -7.58 -1.43 -14.39
N SER A 321 -6.70 -2.14 -15.10
CA SER A 321 -6.67 -2.17 -16.57
C SER A 321 -7.91 -2.79 -17.23
N ARG A 322 -8.75 -3.49 -16.47
CA ARG A 322 -10.02 -4.05 -16.97
C ARG A 322 -11.19 -3.08 -16.81
N SER A 323 -11.02 -1.99 -16.07
CA SER A 323 -12.09 -1.05 -15.78
C SER A 323 -12.36 -0.14 -16.98
N GLU A 324 -13.59 -0.16 -17.50
CA GLU A 324 -14.01 0.63 -18.67
C GLU A 324 -13.98 2.16 -18.44
N LYS A 325 -13.88 2.59 -17.17
CA LYS A 325 -13.94 4.00 -16.76
C LYS A 325 -12.56 4.63 -16.55
N VAL A 326 -11.50 3.86 -16.74
CA VAL A 326 -10.13 4.36 -16.68
C VAL A 326 -9.76 4.97 -18.04
N PRO A 327 -9.03 6.11 -18.09
CA PRO A 327 -8.54 6.67 -19.35
C PRO A 327 -7.74 5.61 -20.13
N SER A 328 -8.20 5.22 -21.33
CA SER A 328 -7.56 4.30 -22.30
C SER A 328 -6.27 3.59 -21.81
N PHE A 329 -6.40 2.71 -20.81
CA PHE A 329 -5.26 2.09 -20.11
C PHE A 329 -5.23 0.58 -20.41
N CYS A 330 -4.79 0.23 -21.61
CA CYS A 330 -4.74 -1.16 -22.07
C CYS A 330 -3.36 -1.79 -21.82
N VAL A 331 -3.04 -2.09 -20.55
CA VAL A 331 -1.79 -2.79 -20.19
C VAL A 331 -1.98 -4.27 -19.87
N HIS A 332 -3.23 -4.73 -19.79
CA HIS A 332 -3.58 -6.09 -19.38
C HIS A 332 -2.81 -7.15 -20.18
N ASN A 333 -2.89 -7.10 -21.51
CA ASN A 333 -2.24 -8.05 -22.41
C ASN A 333 -0.71 -8.05 -22.31
N GLN A 334 -0.10 -6.92 -21.94
CA GLN A 334 1.35 -6.80 -21.78
C GLN A 334 1.81 -7.34 -20.42
N LEU A 335 1.06 -7.05 -19.36
CA LEU A 335 1.48 -7.30 -17.98
C LEU A 335 1.12 -8.71 -17.49
N GLU A 336 -0.01 -9.28 -17.93
CA GLU A 336 -0.51 -10.58 -17.47
C GLU A 336 0.49 -11.73 -17.62
N PRO A 337 1.17 -11.94 -18.77
CA PRO A 337 2.06 -13.08 -18.95
C PRO A 337 3.41 -12.95 -18.22
N LEU A 338 3.79 -11.75 -17.76
CA LEU A 338 5.15 -11.47 -17.29
C LEU A 338 5.37 -11.92 -15.84
N SER A 339 6.49 -12.60 -15.56
CA SER A 339 6.91 -12.85 -14.18
C SER A 339 7.33 -11.56 -13.49
N THR A 340 6.93 -11.34 -12.24
CA THR A 340 7.25 -10.14 -11.45
C THR A 340 8.74 -9.97 -11.13
N SER A 341 9.57 -10.95 -11.46
CA SER A 341 11.04 -10.90 -11.30
C SER A 341 11.78 -10.81 -12.64
N SER A 342 11.06 -10.82 -13.76
CA SER A 342 11.66 -10.80 -15.11
C SER A 342 12.08 -9.40 -15.55
N LYS A 343 13.10 -9.34 -16.41
CA LYS A 343 13.53 -8.11 -17.11
C LYS A 343 12.36 -7.44 -17.83
N ASP A 344 11.57 -8.24 -18.57
CA ASP A 344 10.46 -7.73 -19.37
C ASP A 344 9.36 -7.09 -18.51
N PHE A 345 9.14 -7.58 -17.29
CA PHE A 345 8.23 -6.94 -16.34
C PHE A 345 8.70 -5.54 -15.94
N PHE A 346 9.97 -5.38 -15.54
CA PHE A 346 10.51 -4.05 -15.22
C PHE A 346 10.51 -3.11 -16.42
N ARG A 347 10.80 -3.63 -17.62
CA ARG A 347 10.73 -2.87 -18.89
C ARG A 347 9.31 -2.40 -19.15
N CYS A 348 8.32 -3.29 -18.99
CA CYS A 348 6.91 -2.97 -19.13
C CYS A 348 6.47 -1.89 -18.13
N LEU A 349 6.89 -1.94 -16.86
CA LEU A 349 6.56 -0.88 -15.89
C LEU A 349 7.06 0.51 -16.33
N LEU A 350 8.26 0.60 -16.91
CA LEU A 350 8.80 1.84 -17.45
C LEU A 350 7.97 2.33 -18.65
N ASP A 351 7.60 1.44 -19.56
CA ASP A 351 6.78 1.79 -20.73
C ASP A 351 5.37 2.25 -20.32
N ILE A 352 4.76 1.57 -19.36
CA ILE A 352 3.48 1.97 -18.77
C ILE A 352 3.58 3.37 -18.18
N HIS A 353 4.61 3.63 -17.37
CA HIS A 353 4.80 4.95 -16.79
C HIS A 353 5.00 6.00 -17.86
N CYS A 354 5.84 5.79 -18.86
CA CYS A 354 6.07 6.77 -19.93
C CYS A 354 4.83 7.03 -20.77
N SER A 355 3.98 6.02 -20.98
CA SER A 355 2.72 6.16 -21.72
C SER A 355 1.66 6.95 -20.95
N LEU A 356 1.52 6.70 -19.65
CA LEU A 356 0.48 7.34 -18.82
C LEU A 356 0.94 8.66 -18.20
N PHE A 357 2.19 8.70 -17.74
CA PHE A 357 2.80 9.79 -16.99
C PHE A 357 4.13 10.18 -17.66
N PRO A 358 4.08 10.85 -18.82
CA PRO A 358 5.30 11.23 -19.55
C PRO A 358 6.26 12.02 -18.66
N PRO A 359 7.56 11.64 -18.57
CA PRO A 359 8.52 12.27 -17.66
C PRO A 359 8.67 13.79 -17.83
N GLN A 360 8.34 14.33 -19.01
CA GLN A 360 8.36 15.77 -19.30
C GLN A 360 7.36 16.55 -18.44
N LYS A 361 6.23 15.92 -18.09
CA LYS A 361 5.16 16.53 -17.28
C LYS A 361 5.15 15.96 -15.85
N PHE A 362 5.46 14.68 -15.71
CA PHE A 362 5.40 13.91 -14.45
C PHE A 362 6.79 13.48 -14.00
N GLN A 363 7.72 14.45 -13.95
CA GLN A 363 9.13 14.18 -13.63
C GLN A 363 9.28 13.65 -12.20
N HIS A 364 8.45 14.13 -11.26
CA HIS A 364 8.52 13.70 -9.86
C HIS A 364 8.16 12.22 -9.73
N GLU A 365 7.05 11.80 -10.31
CA GLU A 365 6.56 10.42 -10.33
C GLU A 365 7.57 9.48 -10.99
N PHE A 366 8.14 9.92 -12.13
CA PHE A 366 9.17 9.16 -12.82
C PHE A 366 10.44 9.02 -11.97
N ASN A 367 10.85 10.09 -11.29
CA ASN A 367 12.00 10.06 -10.38
C ASN A 367 11.80 9.05 -9.26
N GLU A 368 10.61 9.03 -8.66
CA GLU A 368 10.28 8.09 -7.60
C GLU A 368 10.26 6.63 -8.11
N LEU A 369 9.72 6.38 -9.31
CA LEU A 369 9.76 5.06 -9.94
C LEU A 369 11.20 4.58 -10.16
N ILE A 370 12.07 5.42 -10.72
CA ILE A 370 13.47 5.06 -10.95
C ILE A 370 14.21 4.86 -9.63
N ALA A 371 13.92 5.65 -8.59
CA ALA A 371 14.51 5.46 -7.26
C ALA A 371 14.12 4.08 -6.68
N ASP A 372 12.87 3.65 -6.83
CA ASP A 372 12.41 2.33 -6.38
C ASP A 372 12.97 1.18 -7.24
N ILE A 373 13.09 1.35 -8.56
CA ILE A 373 13.80 0.40 -9.44
C ILE A 373 15.28 0.31 -9.04
N ALA A 374 15.92 1.43 -8.70
CA ALA A 374 17.32 1.43 -8.27
C ALA A 374 17.52 0.62 -6.98
N VAL A 375 16.59 0.73 -6.03
CA VAL A 375 16.57 -0.11 -4.82
C VAL A 375 16.52 -1.60 -5.17
N SER A 376 15.70 -1.99 -6.16
CA SER A 376 15.64 -3.37 -6.64
C SER A 376 16.91 -3.81 -7.37
N ALA A 377 17.51 -2.90 -8.14
CA ALA A 377 18.77 -3.10 -8.87
C ALA A 377 20.01 -3.19 -7.96
N GLU A 378 19.87 -2.99 -6.65
CA GLU A 378 21.00 -3.09 -5.72
C GLU A 378 20.74 -4.03 -4.55
N THR A 379 19.51 -4.08 -4.02
CA THR A 379 19.24 -4.73 -2.72
C THR A 379 18.26 -5.89 -2.76
N ALA A 380 17.77 -6.27 -3.94
CA ALA A 380 16.88 -7.41 -4.11
C ALA A 380 17.63 -8.75 -4.21
N THR A 381 16.91 -9.82 -4.55
CA THR A 381 17.52 -11.10 -4.93
C THR A 381 18.36 -10.93 -6.20
N GLU A 382 19.36 -11.80 -6.40
CA GLU A 382 20.28 -11.71 -7.55
C GLU A 382 19.54 -11.66 -8.89
N GLU A 383 18.53 -12.52 -9.07
CA GLU A 383 17.68 -12.52 -10.27
C GLU A 383 17.03 -11.15 -10.52
N VAL A 384 16.45 -10.54 -9.48
CA VAL A 384 15.78 -9.24 -9.59
C VAL A 384 16.77 -8.12 -9.82
N VAL A 385 17.93 -8.17 -9.17
CA VAL A 385 19.04 -7.23 -9.38
C VAL A 385 19.46 -7.25 -10.85
N CYS A 386 19.69 -8.44 -11.42
CA CYS A 386 20.02 -8.60 -12.84
C CYS A 386 18.89 -8.08 -13.73
N SER A 387 17.66 -8.57 -13.55
CA SER A 387 16.50 -8.19 -14.36
C SER A 387 16.22 -6.69 -14.37
N SER A 388 16.25 -6.03 -13.22
CA SER A 388 16.00 -4.59 -13.12
C SER A 388 17.13 -3.76 -13.74
N ARG A 389 18.40 -4.17 -13.58
CA ARG A 389 19.54 -3.55 -14.27
C ARG A 389 19.43 -3.69 -15.78
N TYR A 390 19.14 -4.88 -16.28
CA TYR A 390 19.00 -5.12 -17.73
C TYR A 390 17.83 -4.31 -18.31
N ALA A 391 16.72 -4.19 -17.58
CA ALA A 391 15.58 -3.37 -18.02
C ALA A 391 15.94 -1.88 -18.12
N LEU A 392 16.72 -1.34 -17.16
CA LEU A 392 17.22 0.04 -17.23
C LEU A 392 18.17 0.26 -18.41
N VAL A 393 19.10 -0.68 -18.65
CA VAL A 393 20.01 -0.62 -19.81
C VAL A 393 19.21 -0.61 -21.10
N GLU A 394 18.27 -1.54 -21.26
CA GLU A 394 17.41 -1.64 -22.43
C GLU A 394 16.57 -0.37 -22.63
N PHE A 395 15.99 0.18 -21.57
CA PHE A 395 15.20 1.42 -21.65
C PHE A 395 16.05 2.64 -22.04
N CYS A 396 17.26 2.78 -21.49
CA CYS A 396 18.18 3.87 -21.86
C CYS A 396 18.66 3.75 -23.31
N LEU A 397 18.93 2.52 -23.79
CA LEU A 397 19.38 2.26 -25.15
C LEU A 397 18.26 2.27 -26.19
N ALA A 398 17.00 2.16 -25.76
CA ALA A 398 15.85 2.20 -26.65
C ALA A 398 15.79 3.56 -27.35
N LYS A 399 16.07 3.55 -28.67
CA LYS A 399 15.98 4.75 -29.54
C LYS A 399 14.56 4.98 -30.04
N ASP A 400 13.57 4.58 -29.25
CA ASP A 400 12.35 4.02 -29.81
C ASP A 400 11.50 5.03 -30.60
N HIS A 401 11.02 4.54 -31.73
CA HIS A 401 10.11 5.23 -32.64
C HIS A 401 8.66 5.19 -32.13
N ALA A 402 8.35 4.36 -31.12
CA ALA A 402 7.00 4.18 -30.57
C ALA A 402 6.42 5.41 -29.85
N LEU A 403 7.27 6.32 -29.35
CA LEU A 403 6.81 7.61 -28.80
C LEU A 403 6.55 8.67 -29.87
N LYS A 404 6.87 8.41 -31.16
CA LYS A 404 6.68 9.39 -32.25
C LYS A 404 5.23 9.54 -32.68
N ASP A 405 4.36 8.56 -32.44
CA ASP A 405 2.95 8.64 -32.83
C ASP A 405 2.09 9.46 -31.84
N VAL A 406 2.58 9.68 -30.62
CA VAL A 406 1.84 10.44 -29.59
C VAL A 406 2.49 11.79 -29.27
N PHE A 407 3.79 11.96 -29.49
CA PHE A 407 4.51 13.18 -29.13
C PHE A 407 5.37 13.73 -30.28
N ASP A 408 5.21 15.04 -30.51
CA ASP A 408 5.87 15.83 -31.54
C ASP A 408 7.40 15.71 -31.49
N LYS A 409 7.99 15.15 -32.56
CA LYS A 409 9.36 15.20 -33.15
C LYS A 409 10.63 15.46 -32.31
N SER A 410 10.58 15.56 -30.98
CA SER A 410 11.75 15.63 -30.11
C SER A 410 12.09 14.22 -29.64
N ALA A 411 13.22 13.67 -30.11
CA ALA A 411 13.73 12.39 -29.62
C ALA A 411 13.78 12.38 -28.09
N VAL A 412 12.88 11.63 -27.46
CA VAL A 412 12.85 11.44 -26.01
C VAL A 412 14.14 10.72 -25.63
N ASN A 413 15.03 11.42 -24.93
CA ASN A 413 16.28 10.83 -24.48
C ASN A 413 16.06 10.17 -23.10
N ASN A 414 15.64 8.90 -23.11
CA ASN A 414 15.40 8.09 -21.91
C ASN A 414 16.59 8.12 -20.96
N GLU A 415 17.81 8.09 -21.51
CA GLU A 415 19.05 8.10 -20.75
C GLU A 415 19.19 9.38 -19.89
N ARG A 416 18.72 10.52 -20.39
CA ARG A 416 18.71 11.80 -19.65
C ARG A 416 17.70 11.77 -18.51
N PHE A 417 16.50 11.22 -18.74
CA PHE A 417 15.48 11.12 -17.69
C PHE A 417 15.94 10.20 -16.56
N VAL A 418 16.51 9.03 -16.90
CA VAL A 418 17.06 8.10 -15.92
C VAL A 418 18.22 8.74 -15.15
N PHE A 419 19.14 9.44 -15.84
CA PHE A 419 20.24 10.13 -15.18
C PHE A 419 19.72 11.16 -14.16
N ASN A 420 18.82 12.05 -14.57
CA ASN A 420 18.24 13.06 -13.68
C ASN A 420 17.50 12.45 -12.49
N ALA A 421 16.77 11.35 -12.72
CA ALA A 421 16.08 10.61 -11.67
C ALA A 421 17.04 9.97 -10.66
N LEU A 422 18.19 9.45 -11.11
CA LEU A 422 19.24 8.94 -10.22
C LEU A 422 19.88 10.08 -9.41
N ILE A 423 20.14 11.24 -10.02
CA ILE A 423 20.62 12.42 -9.28
C ILE A 423 19.60 12.87 -8.23
N PHE A 424 18.31 12.85 -8.56
CA PHE A 424 17.24 13.10 -7.59
C PHE A 424 17.27 12.09 -6.44
N ALA A 425 17.38 10.79 -6.73
CA ALA A 425 17.46 9.74 -5.72
C ALA A 425 18.66 9.96 -4.76
N ILE A 426 19.81 10.34 -5.31
CA ILE A 426 21.02 10.69 -4.55
C ILE A 426 20.75 11.89 -3.63
N ASN A 427 20.14 12.96 -4.16
CA ASN A 427 19.88 14.20 -3.44
C ASN A 427 18.67 14.18 -2.50
N SER A 428 17.85 13.12 -2.54
CA SER A 428 16.60 13.02 -1.75
C SER A 428 16.81 13.11 -0.23
N GLY A 429 18.03 12.87 0.26
CA GLY A 429 18.32 12.75 1.69
C GLY A 429 17.81 11.47 2.33
N VAL A 430 17.10 10.63 1.57
CA VAL A 430 16.58 9.34 2.03
C VAL A 430 17.64 8.26 1.76
N GLU A 431 18.23 7.71 2.82
CA GLU A 431 19.35 6.75 2.69
C GLU A 431 18.99 5.51 1.88
N ARG A 432 17.72 5.10 1.94
CA ARG A 432 17.14 4.02 1.13
C ARG A 432 17.39 4.23 -0.36
N PHE A 433 17.38 5.47 -0.83
CA PHE A 433 17.56 5.82 -2.25
C PHE A 433 18.99 6.25 -2.57
N THR A 434 19.69 6.91 -1.64
CA THR A 434 21.02 7.44 -1.91
C THR A 434 22.02 6.35 -2.31
N ILE A 435 22.11 5.25 -1.56
CA ILE A 435 23.10 4.20 -1.86
C ILE A 435 22.76 3.49 -3.19
N PRO A 436 21.52 2.99 -3.40
CA PRO A 436 21.17 2.38 -4.69
C PRO A 436 21.28 3.33 -5.88
N GLY A 437 20.96 4.62 -5.69
CA GLY A 437 21.13 5.64 -6.72
C GLY A 437 22.58 5.79 -7.18
N ILE A 438 23.54 5.83 -6.24
CA ILE A 438 24.97 5.88 -6.55
C ILE A 438 25.43 4.58 -7.24
N GLU A 439 25.05 3.42 -6.71
CA GLU A 439 25.45 2.11 -7.27
C GLU A 439 24.93 1.91 -8.70
N VAL A 440 23.67 2.24 -8.96
CA VAL A 440 23.07 2.12 -10.30
C VAL A 440 23.66 3.15 -11.26
N LEU A 441 23.95 4.37 -10.80
CA LEU A 441 24.66 5.37 -11.60
C LEU A 441 26.06 4.88 -11.98
N ALA A 442 26.82 4.33 -11.02
CA ALA A 442 28.14 3.76 -11.26
C ALA A 442 28.09 2.59 -12.25
N PHE A 443 27.09 1.71 -12.12
CA PHE A 443 26.84 0.59 -13.03
C PHE A 443 26.55 1.06 -14.45
N LEU A 444 25.62 2.01 -14.65
CA LEU A 444 25.24 2.50 -15.97
C LEU A 444 26.35 3.31 -16.64
N ILE A 445 27.16 4.04 -15.86
CA ILE A 445 28.36 4.71 -16.37
C ILE A 445 29.40 3.67 -16.76
N SER A 446 29.75 2.72 -15.89
CA SER A 446 30.72 1.66 -16.22
C SER A 446 30.30 0.83 -17.45
N GLY A 447 29.00 0.66 -17.67
CA GLY A 447 28.46 -0.02 -18.85
C GLY A 447 28.42 0.82 -20.13
N GLY A 448 28.91 2.06 -20.10
CA GLY A 448 28.92 2.96 -21.26
C GLY A 448 27.57 3.60 -21.61
N ILE A 449 26.55 3.38 -20.78
CA ILE A 449 25.16 3.79 -21.09
C ILE A 449 24.97 5.28 -20.85
N LEU A 450 25.47 5.80 -19.72
CA LEU A 450 25.25 7.20 -19.31
C LEU A 450 26.49 8.10 -19.52
N HIS A 451 27.48 7.68 -20.30
CA HIS A 451 28.71 8.45 -20.55
C HIS A 451 28.46 9.89 -21.02
N GLN A 452 27.56 10.08 -21.99
CA GLN A 452 27.25 11.41 -22.51
C GLN A 452 26.56 12.29 -21.47
N GLN A 453 25.64 11.72 -20.69
CA GLN A 453 24.92 12.46 -19.65
C GLN A 453 25.84 12.83 -18.49
N ALA A 454 26.72 11.93 -18.07
CA ALA A 454 27.73 12.20 -17.06
C ALA A 454 28.65 13.38 -17.46
N LEU A 455 29.01 13.48 -18.74
CA LEU A 455 29.78 14.62 -19.27
C LEU A 455 28.96 15.92 -19.29
N LEU A 456 27.73 15.89 -19.81
CA LEU A 456 26.87 17.09 -19.93
C LEU A 456 26.43 17.65 -18.57
N TYR A 457 26.23 16.77 -17.59
CA TYR A 457 25.71 17.10 -16.27
C TYR A 457 26.72 16.82 -15.15
N PHE A 458 28.02 16.91 -15.48
CA PHE A 458 29.09 16.63 -14.52
C PHE A 458 28.98 17.49 -13.26
N THR A 459 28.83 18.81 -13.40
CA THR A 459 28.75 19.74 -12.25
C THR A 459 27.63 19.37 -11.28
N PRO A 460 26.33 19.32 -11.68
CA PRO A 460 25.26 18.98 -10.74
C PRO A 460 25.38 17.56 -10.17
N MET A 461 25.91 16.60 -10.94
CA MET A 461 26.20 15.25 -10.42
C MET A 461 27.29 15.29 -9.35
N SER A 462 28.41 15.96 -9.61
CA SER A 462 29.54 16.04 -8.69
C SER A 462 29.16 16.73 -7.39
N GLU A 463 28.36 17.81 -7.44
CA GLU A 463 27.83 18.50 -6.27
C GLU A 463 26.90 17.60 -5.45
N ALA A 464 26.00 16.87 -6.11
CA ALA A 464 25.09 15.93 -5.46
C ALA A 464 25.86 14.82 -4.71
N VAL A 465 26.82 14.20 -5.39
CA VAL A 465 27.64 13.12 -4.86
C VAL A 465 28.55 13.61 -3.73
N ASP A 466 29.20 14.76 -3.91
CA ASP A 466 30.07 15.34 -2.89
C ASP A 466 29.27 15.69 -1.63
N LYS A 467 28.06 16.26 -1.78
CA LYS A 467 27.18 16.58 -0.65
C LYS A 467 26.84 15.36 0.19
N VAL A 468 26.53 14.21 -0.43
CA VAL A 468 26.12 13.00 0.31
C VAL A 468 27.29 12.17 0.85
N LEU A 469 28.47 12.29 0.24
CA LEU A 469 29.67 11.58 0.67
C LEU A 469 30.51 12.38 1.67
N HIS A 470 30.37 13.70 1.71
CA HIS A 470 31.12 14.57 2.61
C HIS A 470 30.98 14.11 4.07
N GLN A 471 32.11 13.72 4.68
CA GLN A 471 32.18 13.24 6.07
C GLN A 471 31.22 12.08 6.41
N SER A 472 30.73 11.35 5.41
CA SER A 472 29.84 10.21 5.63
C SER A 472 30.56 9.14 6.45
N LYS A 473 29.89 8.65 7.50
CA LYS A 473 30.40 7.54 8.33
C LYS A 473 29.83 6.19 7.90
N ILE A 474 28.92 6.19 6.92
CA ILE A 474 28.19 5.01 6.47
C ILE A 474 29.05 4.27 5.45
N PHE A 475 29.65 3.17 5.89
CA PHE A 475 30.59 2.37 5.11
C PHE A 475 30.05 2.05 3.70
N LYS A 476 28.82 1.54 3.59
CA LYS A 476 28.20 1.20 2.29
C LYS A 476 28.05 2.40 1.35
N LYS A 477 27.78 3.59 1.89
CA LYS A 477 27.64 4.83 1.11
C LYS A 477 28.98 5.25 0.53
N ILE A 478 30.06 5.14 1.32
CA ILE A 478 31.43 5.42 0.85
C ILE A 478 31.83 4.43 -0.25
N VAL A 479 31.57 3.13 -0.06
CA VAL A 479 31.89 2.10 -1.06
C VAL A 479 31.18 2.35 -2.38
N ALA A 480 29.88 2.69 -2.36
CA ALA A 480 29.15 3.07 -3.56
C ALA A 480 29.80 4.28 -4.26
N GLY A 481 30.22 5.28 -3.48
CA GLY A 481 30.95 6.43 -3.99
C GLY A 481 32.27 6.06 -4.68
N LEU A 482 33.06 5.16 -4.08
CA LEU A 482 34.31 4.69 -4.68
C LEU A 482 34.08 4.03 -6.05
N LYS A 483 33.07 3.17 -6.16
CA LYS A 483 32.69 2.54 -7.43
C LYS A 483 32.27 3.56 -8.48
N LEU A 484 31.53 4.61 -8.08
CA LEU A 484 31.17 5.70 -8.99
C LEU A 484 32.42 6.44 -9.47
N PHE A 485 33.36 6.76 -8.57
CA PHE A 485 34.61 7.40 -8.98
C PHE A 485 35.39 6.51 -9.95
N GLY A 486 35.49 5.20 -9.68
CA GLY A 486 36.10 4.23 -10.58
C GLY A 486 35.41 4.18 -11.95
N ALA A 487 34.07 4.15 -11.99
CA ALA A 487 33.29 4.19 -13.23
C ALA A 487 33.59 5.44 -14.07
N LEU A 488 33.84 6.59 -13.44
CA LEU A 488 34.14 7.84 -14.13
C LEU A 488 35.55 7.88 -14.75
N LEU A 489 36.48 7.03 -14.28
CA LEU A 489 37.79 6.87 -14.89
C LEU A 489 37.73 6.21 -16.28
N ASP A 490 36.64 5.48 -16.55
CA ASP A 490 36.45 4.70 -17.78
C ASP A 490 35.71 5.44 -18.89
N VAL A 491 35.29 6.68 -18.63
CA VAL A 491 34.62 7.48 -19.65
C VAL A 491 35.67 7.97 -20.65
N ASP A 492 35.89 7.20 -21.72
CA ASP A 492 36.83 7.51 -22.80
C ASP A 492 36.19 8.34 -23.92
N ARG A 493 36.15 9.67 -23.76
CA ARG A 493 35.77 10.62 -24.82
C ARG A 493 36.54 11.96 -24.72
N PRO A 494 36.85 12.62 -25.85
CA PRO A 494 37.84 13.70 -25.92
C PRO A 494 37.43 15.07 -25.34
N VAL A 495 36.16 15.33 -24.98
CA VAL A 495 35.70 16.66 -24.54
C VAL A 495 35.07 16.59 -23.15
N GLY A 496 35.61 17.36 -22.19
CA GLY A 496 35.12 17.44 -20.80
C GLY A 496 35.65 16.36 -19.83
N GLN A 497 36.37 15.36 -20.35
CA GLN A 497 36.88 14.20 -19.61
C GLN A 497 37.92 14.57 -18.53
N THR A 498 38.79 15.54 -18.79
CA THR A 498 39.90 15.88 -17.89
C THR A 498 39.40 16.33 -16.51
N LEU A 499 38.33 17.12 -16.46
CA LEU A 499 37.75 17.59 -15.19
C LEU A 499 37.18 16.43 -14.38
N MET A 500 36.45 15.53 -15.03
CA MET A 500 35.79 14.40 -14.39
C MET A 500 36.79 13.34 -13.93
N LYS A 501 37.79 12.99 -14.76
CA LYS A 501 38.88 12.10 -14.37
C LYS A 501 39.71 12.71 -13.23
N SER A 502 40.04 13.99 -13.31
CA SER A 502 40.74 14.70 -12.23
C SER A 502 39.95 14.68 -10.93
N TRP A 503 38.64 14.93 -10.97
CA TRP A 503 37.78 14.85 -9.79
C TRP A 503 37.73 13.44 -9.21
N ALA A 504 37.54 12.41 -10.04
CA ALA A 504 37.53 11.01 -9.61
C ALA A 504 38.87 10.58 -8.97
N ILE A 505 40.00 10.92 -9.60
CA ILE A 505 41.34 10.65 -9.06
C ILE A 505 41.53 11.38 -7.72
N ASN A 506 41.16 12.65 -7.63
CA ASN A 506 41.24 13.42 -6.39
C ASN A 506 40.42 12.77 -5.26
N ARG A 507 39.21 12.30 -5.57
CA ARG A 507 38.34 11.64 -4.60
C ARG A 507 38.86 10.26 -4.19
N LEU A 508 39.30 9.43 -5.12
CA LEU A 508 39.88 8.13 -4.81
C LEU A 508 41.18 8.26 -4.00
N THR A 509 42.09 9.15 -4.41
CA THR A 509 43.34 9.40 -3.69
C THR A 509 43.11 9.97 -2.29
N SER A 510 42.07 10.80 -2.09
CA SER A 510 41.71 11.27 -0.74
C SER A 510 41.25 10.14 0.19
N ASN A 511 40.70 9.05 -0.36
CA ASN A 511 40.26 7.89 0.41
C ASN A 511 41.39 6.89 0.71
N LEU A 512 42.58 7.07 0.13
CA LEU A 512 43.77 6.28 0.49
C LEU A 512 44.19 6.52 1.95
N VAL A 513 43.92 7.70 2.51
CA VAL A 513 44.20 8.01 3.92
C VAL A 513 43.01 7.78 4.85
N HIS A 514 41.97 7.06 4.40
CA HIS A 514 40.79 6.82 5.21
C HIS A 514 41.12 5.96 6.45
N ARG A 515 40.49 6.28 7.59
CA ARG A 515 40.66 5.56 8.86
C ARG A 515 40.29 4.06 8.85
N TYR A 516 39.64 3.60 7.78
CA TYR A 516 39.16 2.22 7.67
C TYR A 516 40.00 1.52 6.59
N PRO A 517 40.82 0.51 6.94
CA PRO A 517 41.69 -0.17 5.99
C PRO A 517 40.97 -0.70 4.75
N LYS A 518 39.73 -1.21 4.93
CA LYS A 518 38.91 -1.72 3.83
C LYS A 518 38.50 -0.64 2.81
N ILE A 519 38.27 0.61 3.24
CA ILE A 519 37.99 1.72 2.32
C ILE A 519 39.25 2.07 1.52
N ARG A 520 40.43 2.05 2.16
CA ARG A 520 41.72 2.27 1.49
C ARG A 520 41.94 1.23 0.40
N ALA A 521 41.77 -0.06 0.73
CA ALA A 521 41.92 -1.16 -0.23
C ALA A 521 40.99 -1.00 -1.44
N LEU A 522 39.71 -0.70 -1.21
CA LEU A 522 38.76 -0.49 -2.32
C LEU A 522 39.12 0.72 -3.19
N ALA A 523 39.59 1.82 -2.59
CA ALA A 523 40.02 2.99 -3.36
C ALA A 523 41.25 2.68 -4.22
N VAL A 524 42.16 1.84 -3.70
CA VAL A 524 43.31 1.33 -4.45
C VAL A 524 42.86 0.45 -5.59
N ASP A 525 41.92 -0.48 -5.36
CA ASP A 525 41.44 -1.39 -6.40
C ASP A 525 40.87 -0.59 -7.57
N GLU A 526 40.00 0.40 -7.30
CA GLU A 526 39.43 1.26 -8.34
C GLU A 526 40.49 2.09 -9.08
N LEU A 527 41.51 2.62 -8.38
CA LEU A 527 42.62 3.31 -9.04
C LEU A 527 43.45 2.34 -9.89
N PHE A 528 43.87 1.22 -9.32
CA PHE A 528 44.79 0.27 -9.93
C PHE A 528 44.18 -0.36 -11.17
N PHE A 529 42.95 -0.87 -11.10
CA PHE A 529 42.33 -1.57 -12.22
C PHE A 529 42.09 -0.67 -13.43
N ARG A 530 41.83 0.63 -13.22
CA ARG A 530 41.51 1.55 -14.33
C ARG A 530 42.71 2.39 -14.81
N THR A 531 43.71 2.64 -13.96
CA THR A 531 44.84 3.55 -14.29
C THR A 531 46.22 2.91 -14.17
N SER A 532 46.32 1.68 -13.66
CA SER A 532 47.58 1.01 -13.27
C SER A 532 48.38 1.73 -12.17
N LEU A 533 47.84 2.78 -11.57
CA LEU A 533 48.47 3.51 -10.46
C LEU A 533 48.52 2.66 -9.18
N GLY A 534 49.63 2.74 -8.44
CA GLY A 534 49.77 2.08 -7.14
C GLY A 534 50.27 0.63 -7.17
N ARG A 535 50.74 0.15 -8.34
CA ARG A 535 51.35 -1.19 -8.48
C ARG A 535 52.56 -1.35 -7.53
N GLY A 536 52.58 -2.43 -6.75
CA GLY A 536 53.71 -2.80 -5.87
C GLY A 536 53.72 -2.14 -4.48
N VAL A 537 52.73 -1.31 -4.15
CA VAL A 537 52.58 -0.70 -2.82
C VAL A 537 51.69 -1.60 -1.95
N ASP A 538 52.16 -1.99 -0.77
CA ASP A 538 51.30 -2.60 0.26
C ASP A 538 50.47 -1.52 0.94
N TRP A 539 49.16 -1.52 0.67
CA TRP A 539 48.17 -0.55 1.15
C TRP A 539 47.41 -1.00 2.40
N LEU A 540 47.60 -2.26 2.79
CA LEU A 540 46.99 -2.85 3.99
C LEU A 540 47.86 -2.61 5.23
N GLN A 541 49.16 -2.39 5.05
CA GLN A 541 50.05 -1.92 6.11
C GLN A 541 49.56 -0.61 6.72
N GLU A 542 49.62 -0.51 8.06
CA GLU A 542 49.60 0.76 8.77
C GLU A 542 50.87 1.56 8.45
N LYS A 543 50.97 2.06 7.21
CA LYS A 543 51.96 3.07 6.86
C LYS A 543 51.63 4.36 7.58
N LYS A 544 52.68 5.13 7.93
CA LYS A 544 52.48 6.46 8.51
C LYS A 544 51.71 7.30 7.49
N LEU A 545 50.77 8.11 7.99
CA LEU A 545 49.94 9.01 7.18
C LEU A 545 50.76 9.81 6.15
N ASN A 546 51.98 10.20 6.51
CA ASN A 546 52.92 10.94 5.66
C ASN A 546 53.35 10.17 4.40
N ASP A 547 53.52 8.85 4.47
CA ASP A 547 53.90 8.03 3.31
C ASP A 547 52.73 7.94 2.32
N MET A 548 51.51 7.85 2.85
CA MET A 548 50.28 7.84 2.06
C MET A 548 50.00 9.19 1.40
N LEU A 549 50.36 10.29 2.07
CA LEU A 549 50.31 11.64 1.49
C LEU A 549 51.34 11.82 0.38
N ALA A 550 52.56 11.28 0.53
CA ALA A 550 53.59 11.31 -0.51
C ALA A 550 53.17 10.53 -1.76
N VAL A 551 52.59 9.33 -1.59
CA VAL A 551 52.05 8.56 -2.73
C VAL A 551 50.89 9.32 -3.39
N ARG A 552 49.97 9.89 -2.61
CA ARG A 552 48.89 10.74 -3.16
C ARG A 552 49.44 11.90 -4.00
N GLN A 553 50.47 12.59 -3.51
CA GLN A 553 51.08 13.72 -4.20
C GLN A 553 51.70 13.29 -5.54
N CYS A 554 52.43 12.17 -5.55
CA CYS A 554 53.02 11.60 -6.76
C CYS A 554 51.95 11.18 -7.80
N LEU A 555 50.81 10.65 -7.35
CA LEU A 555 49.70 10.27 -8.23
C LEU A 555 49.03 11.47 -8.91
N LEU A 556 48.94 12.61 -8.21
CA LEU A 556 48.37 13.84 -8.77
C LEU A 556 49.32 14.48 -9.79
N GLU A 557 50.62 14.48 -9.50
CA GLU A 557 51.66 15.05 -10.37
C GLU A 557 51.77 14.31 -11.72
N ASN A 558 51.67 12.98 -11.72
CA ASN A 558 51.73 12.17 -12.95
C ASN A 558 50.50 12.35 -13.86
N HIS A 559 49.37 12.86 -13.34
CA HIS A 559 48.14 13.09 -14.11
C HIS A 559 47.94 14.56 -14.54
N THR A 560 48.68 15.50 -13.96
CA THR A 560 48.68 16.91 -14.40
C THR A 560 49.56 17.19 -15.62
N VAL A 561 50.33 16.19 -16.11
CA VAL A 561 51.32 16.34 -17.20
C VAL A 561 50.85 15.70 -18.52
N GLY A 562 49.58 15.29 -18.63
CA GLY A 562 48.99 14.67 -19.83
C GLY A 562 48.15 15.61 -20.67
#